data_AF-A0A4V1ZST3-F1
#
_entry.id   AF-A0A4V1ZST3-F1
#
_cell.length_a   1.000
_cell.length_b   1.000
_cell.length_c   1.000
_cell.angle_alpha   90.00
_cell.angle_beta   90.00
_cell.angle_gamma   90.00
#
_symmetry.space_group_name_H-M   'P 1'
#
loop_
_entity.id
_entity.type
_entity.pdbx_description
1 polymer ?
#
loop_
_entity_poly.entity_id
_entity_poly.type
_entity_poly.pdbx_seq_one_letter_code
_entity_poly.pdbx_strand_id
1 'polypeptide(L)'
;LTSDSPIDERRFMEWIHAVLQAQGQDLLRTKGILHLNGENERFAFQAVHMIADGALIGRWKDGDKRQSRIVFIGRNLSRPALRSGFASCAI
;
A
#
# COMPACT_ATOMS: atom_id res chain seq x y z
N LEU A 1 -2.32 -6.60 -4.84
CA LEU A 1 -0.95 -7.06 -4.52
C LEU A 1 -0.92 -7.43 -3.05
N THR A 2 -0.07 -8.38 -2.66
CA THR A 2 0.01 -8.89 -1.29
C THR A 2 1.46 -9.09 -0.88
N SER A 3 1.77 -8.92 0.41
CA SER A 3 3.08 -9.23 1.01
C SER A 3 2.87 -9.88 2.37
N ASP A 4 3.56 -11.00 2.61
CA ASP A 4 3.61 -11.68 3.90
C ASP A 4 4.68 -11.07 4.83
N SER A 5 5.66 -10.37 4.26
CA SER A 5 6.67 -9.61 4.99
C SER A 5 6.14 -8.24 5.42
N PRO A 6 6.59 -7.72 6.58
CA PRO A 6 6.30 -6.35 6.99
C PRO A 6 6.81 -5.35 5.95
N ILE A 7 6.14 -4.19 5.89
CA ILE A 7 6.44 -3.11 4.96
C ILE A 7 7.14 -1.98 5.73
N ASP A 8 8.24 -1.48 5.18
CA ASP A 8 8.84 -0.23 5.65
C ASP A 8 7.93 0.95 5.23
N GLU A 9 7.41 1.67 6.22
CA GLU A 9 6.46 2.76 6.00
C GLU A 9 7.03 3.84 5.10
N ARG A 10 8.27 4.26 5.33
CA ARG A 10 8.92 5.34 4.57
C ARG A 10 9.08 4.94 3.12
N ARG A 11 9.59 3.73 2.85
CA ARG A 11 9.72 3.20 1.47
C ARG A 11 8.36 3.13 0.77
N PHE A 12 7.33 2.69 1.48
CA PHE A 12 5.99 2.64 0.92
C PHE A 12 5.45 4.03 0.57
N MET A 13 5.59 5.01 1.47
CA MET A 13 5.12 6.38 1.24
C MET A 13 5.86 7.07 0.09
N GLU A 14 7.19 6.93 0.03
CA GLU A 14 8.00 7.44 -1.09
C GLU A 14 7.56 6.83 -2.42
N TRP A 15 7.42 5.50 -2.47
CA TRP A 15 7.02 4.79 -3.68
C TRP A 15 5.60 5.14 -4.12
N ILE A 16 4.61 5.11 -3.22
CA ILE A 16 3.23 5.35 -3.58
C ILE A 16 3.01 6.80 -4.03
N HIS A 17 3.67 7.77 -3.39
CA HIS A 17 3.62 9.16 -3.85
C HIS A 17 4.22 9.31 -5.25
N ALA A 18 5.35 8.67 -5.55
CA ALA A 18 5.92 8.69 -6.90
C ALA A 18 4.96 8.08 -7.93
N VAL A 19 4.29 6.96 -7.59
CA VAL A 19 3.28 6.33 -8.44
C VAL A 19 2.08 7.25 -8.68
N LEU A 20 1.55 7.89 -7.63
CA LEU A 20 0.44 8.84 -7.76
C LEU A 20 0.85 10.06 -8.59
N GLN A 21 2.07 10.59 -8.42
CA GLN A 21 2.57 11.71 -9.24
C GLN A 21 2.71 11.35 -10.72
N ALA A 22 3.22 10.16 -11.02
CA ALA A 22 3.44 9.72 -12.39
C ALA A 22 2.14 9.26 -13.09
N GLN A 23 1.20 8.66 -12.36
CA GLN A 23 0.04 7.94 -12.93
C GLN A 23 -1.31 8.32 -12.30
N GLY A 24 -1.40 9.42 -11.56
CA GLY A 24 -2.61 9.75 -10.78
C GLY A 24 -3.88 10.02 -11.60
N GLN A 25 -3.75 10.37 -12.88
CA GLN A 25 -4.90 10.48 -13.80
C GLN A 25 -5.47 9.10 -14.17
N ASP A 26 -4.60 8.10 -14.28
CA ASP A 26 -4.94 6.72 -14.60
C ASP A 26 -5.34 5.91 -13.36
N LEU A 27 -4.93 6.35 -12.16
CA LEU A 27 -5.29 5.76 -10.87
C LEU A 27 -6.60 6.34 -10.35
N LEU A 28 -7.69 5.60 -10.56
CA LEU A 28 -9.04 5.98 -10.10
C LEU A 28 -9.20 5.79 -8.60
N ARG A 29 -8.70 4.67 -8.05
CA ARG A 29 -8.76 4.40 -6.61
C ARG A 29 -7.69 3.40 -6.18
N THR A 30 -7.06 3.69 -5.06
CA THR A 30 -6.16 2.77 -4.38
C THR A 30 -6.62 2.58 -2.95
N LYS A 31 -6.59 1.34 -2.46
CA LYS A 31 -6.85 1.03 -1.04
C LYS A 31 -5.89 -0.05 -0.57
N GLY A 32 -5.42 0.05 0.66
CA GLY A 32 -4.59 -0.99 1.25
C GLY A 32 -4.79 -1.13 2.76
N ILE A 33 -4.53 -2.34 3.25
CA ILE A 33 -4.27 -2.61 4.65
C ILE A 33 -2.82 -3.10 4.71
N LEU A 34 -1.96 -2.43 5.47
CA LEU A 34 -0.54 -2.73 5.54
C LEU A 34 -0.17 -3.25 6.92
N HIS A 35 0.68 -4.27 6.92
CA HIS A 35 1.48 -4.72 8.05
C HIS A 35 2.78 -3.92 8.01
N LEU A 36 2.84 -2.82 8.77
CA LEU A 36 4.03 -1.98 8.85
C LEU A 36 5.03 -2.57 9.85
N ASN A 37 6.32 -2.42 9.55
CA ASN A 37 7.38 -2.83 10.46
C ASN A 37 7.32 -2.02 11.77
N GLY A 38 7.48 -2.69 12.90
CA GLY A 38 7.42 -2.06 14.22
C GLY A 38 6.01 -1.75 14.70
N GLU A 39 4.97 -1.93 13.86
CA GLU A 39 3.59 -1.64 14.25
C GLU A 39 2.73 -2.87 14.51
N ASN A 40 2.00 -2.81 15.62
CA ASN A 40 1.05 -3.85 16.03
C ASN A 40 -0.37 -3.57 15.56
N GLU A 41 -0.60 -2.40 14.97
CA GLU A 41 -1.87 -2.00 14.39
C GLU A 41 -1.88 -2.15 12.87
N ARG A 42 -3.07 -2.28 12.32
CA ARG A 42 -3.29 -2.30 10.87
C ARG A 42 -3.26 -0.87 10.37
N PHE A 43 -2.41 -0.59 9.39
CA PHE A 43 -2.42 0.69 8.71
C PHE A 43 -3.35 0.63 7.51
N ALA A 44 -4.44 1.40 7.53
CA ALA A 44 -5.33 1.55 6.40
C ALA A 44 -4.85 2.71 5.52
N PHE A 45 -4.64 2.43 4.24
CA PHE A 45 -4.24 3.39 3.23
C PHE A 45 -5.36 3.57 2.21
N GLN A 46 -5.57 4.79 1.75
CA GLN A 46 -6.43 5.08 0.61
C GLN A 46 -5.87 6.21 -0.24
N ALA A 47 -6.09 6.14 -1.55
CA ALA A 47 -5.83 7.25 -2.45
C ALA A 47 -6.90 7.36 -3.53
N VAL A 48 -7.24 8.59 -3.89
CA VAL A 48 -8.14 8.94 -5.00
C VAL A 48 -7.47 10.05 -5.80
N HIS A 49 -7.20 9.79 -7.08
CA HIS A 49 -6.37 10.65 -7.91
C HIS A 49 -5.00 10.93 -7.25
N MET A 50 -4.70 12.18 -6.93
CA MET A 50 -3.41 12.61 -6.36
C MET A 50 -3.41 12.68 -4.83
N ILE A 51 -4.55 12.45 -4.20
CA ILE A 51 -4.73 12.65 -2.77
C ILE A 51 -4.62 11.29 -2.09
N ALA A 52 -3.62 11.15 -1.22
CA ALA A 52 -3.39 9.98 -0.38
C ALA A 52 -3.68 10.31 1.08
N ASP A 53 -4.20 9.34 1.80
CA ASP A 53 -4.50 9.41 3.22
C ASP A 53 -4.25 8.03 3.86
N GLY A 54 -3.92 8.02 5.15
CA GLY A 54 -3.70 6.78 5.87
C GLY A 54 -3.72 6.95 7.38
N ALA A 55 -4.21 5.91 8.06
CA ALA A 55 -4.35 5.91 9.51
C ALA A 55 -4.25 4.49 10.09
N LEU A 56 -3.86 4.39 11.35
CA LEU A 56 -3.98 3.15 12.12
C LEU A 56 -5.47 2.91 12.47
N ILE A 57 -5.96 1.71 12.19
CA ILE A 57 -7.39 1.35 12.36
C ILE A 57 -7.61 0.23 13.38
N GLY A 58 -6.69 0.08 14.34
CA GLY A 58 -6.75 -0.92 15.39
C GLY A 58 -5.83 -2.13 15.15
N ARG A 59 -5.58 -2.83 16.26
CA ARG A 59 -4.71 -4.02 16.32
C ARG A 59 -5.16 -5.15 15.38
N TRP A 60 -4.20 -5.98 14.99
CA TRP A 60 -4.48 -7.29 14.41
C TRP A 60 -5.20 -8.16 15.43
N LYS A 61 -6.18 -8.98 15.01
CA LYS A 61 -6.82 -9.94 15.92
C LYS A 61 -5.89 -11.13 16.15
N ASP A 62 -6.04 -11.79 17.28
CA ASP A 62 -5.31 -13.02 17.57
C ASP A 62 -5.62 -14.10 16.52
N GLY A 63 -4.57 -14.67 15.95
CA GLY A 63 -4.67 -15.65 14.86
C GLY A 63 -4.82 -15.06 13.44
N ASP A 64 -4.99 -13.74 13.29
CA ASP A 64 -4.99 -13.12 11.96
C ASP A 64 -3.60 -13.20 11.32
N LYS A 65 -3.55 -13.61 10.05
CA LYS A 65 -2.33 -13.52 9.26
C LYS A 65 -2.00 -12.04 9.03
N ARG A 66 -0.92 -11.55 9.65
CA ARG A 66 -0.37 -10.20 9.42
C ARG A 66 0.17 -10.09 8.00
N GLN A 67 -0.70 -9.71 7.07
CA GLN A 67 -0.40 -9.66 5.65
C GLN A 67 -0.81 -8.31 5.08
N SER A 68 0.10 -7.67 4.37
CA SER A 68 -0.21 -6.45 3.62
C SER A 68 -0.99 -6.79 2.35
N ARG A 69 -2.06 -6.05 2.08
CA ARG A 69 -2.89 -6.17 0.87
C ARG A 69 -3.18 -4.79 0.33
N ILE A 70 -2.94 -4.57 -0.95
CA ILE A 70 -3.23 -3.31 -1.63
C ILE A 70 -3.92 -3.58 -2.98
N VAL A 71 -4.95 -2.82 -3.29
CA VAL A 71 -5.70 -2.88 -4.55
C VAL A 71 -5.57 -1.56 -5.28
N PHE A 72 -5.36 -1.66 -6.59
CA PHE A 72 -5.30 -0.52 -7.51
C PHE A 72 -6.42 -0.69 -8.53
N ILE A 73 -7.19 0.37 -8.73
CA ILE A 73 -8.27 0.45 -9.70
C ILE A 73 -7.92 1.61 -10.63
N GLY A 74 -7.78 1.34 -11.91
CA GLY A 74 -7.32 2.32 -12.88
C GLY A 74 -7.24 1.79 -14.29
N ARG A 75 -6.69 2.61 -15.18
CA ARG A 75 -6.51 2.32 -16.61
C ARG A 75 -5.02 2.30 -16.92
N ASN A 76 -4.60 1.57 -17.95
CA ASN A 76 -3.21 1.53 -18.43
C ASN A 76 -2.15 1.23 -17.34
N LEU A 77 -2.54 0.54 -16.27
CA LEU A 77 -1.65 0.25 -15.15
C LEU A 77 -0.71 -0.93 -15.46
N SER A 78 0.59 -0.73 -15.29
CA SER A 78 1.57 -1.81 -15.38
C SER A 78 1.57 -2.63 -14.08
N ARG A 79 0.85 -3.74 -14.07
CA ARG A 79 0.83 -4.68 -12.93
C ARG A 79 2.24 -5.17 -12.55
N PRO A 80 3.16 -5.48 -13.47
CA PRO A 80 4.54 -5.85 -13.11
C PRO A 80 5.29 -4.72 -12.39
N ALA A 81 5.18 -3.47 -12.87
CA ALA A 81 5.85 -2.34 -12.23
C ALA A 81 5.30 -2.07 -10.82
N LEU A 82 3.97 -2.06 -10.66
CA LEU A 82 3.32 -1.91 -9.36
C LEU A 82 3.71 -3.04 -8.40
N ARG A 83 3.80 -4.27 -8.89
CA ARG A 83 4.25 -5.42 -8.10
C ARG A 83 5.68 -5.25 -7.63
N SER A 84 6.59 -4.86 -8.52
CA SER A 84 8.01 -4.68 -8.21
C SER A 84 8.20 -3.57 -7.17
N GLY A 85 7.55 -2.42 -7.36
CA GLY A 85 7.67 -1.30 -6.42
C GLY A 85 7.05 -1.60 -5.06
N PHE A 86 5.92 -2.32 -5.02
CA PHE A 86 5.37 -2.76 -3.73
C PHE A 86 6.31 -3.76 -3.03
N ALA A 87 6.88 -4.70 -3.78
CA ALA A 87 7.81 -5.70 -3.24
C ALA A 87 9.11 -5.06 -2.69
N SER A 88 9.61 -3.97 -3.27
CA SER A 88 10.80 -3.27 -2.76
C SER A 88 10.58 -2.57 -1.41
N CYS A 89 9.32 -2.43 -0.98
CA CYS A 89 8.97 -1.86 0.31
C CYS A 89 8.96 -2.92 1.44
N ALA A 90 8.99 -4.21 1.10
CA ALA A 90 9.02 -5.29 2.08
C ALA A 90 10.42 -5.43 2.70
N ILE A 91 10.46 -5.79 3.99
CA ILE A 91 11.69 -6.03 4.77
C ILE A 91 11.64 -7.33 5.56
#